data_AF-A0A0C1Y8J0-F1
#
_entry.id   AF-A0A0C1Y8J0-F1
#
_cell.length_a   1.000
_cell.length_b   1.000
_cell.length_c   1.000
_cell.angle_alpha   90.00
_cell.angle_beta   90.00
_cell.angle_gamma   90.00
#
_symmetry.space_group_name_H-M   'P 1'
#
loop_
_entity.id
_entity.type
_entity.pdbx_description
1 polymer ?
#
loop_
_entity_poly.entity_id
_entity_poly.type
_entity_poly.pdbx_seq_one_letter_code
_entity_poly.pdbx_strand_id
1 'polypeptide(L)'
;MKRTVGSYLNYPLWKNLGQQAARHRYWMKGAAIAYGIVCCVLLSSFMAIAAASLWAPVAEGLTNHLQRWVPAVVTPLQAVIAEIRTDWPLNRRWWLFLLTTGASLALWCKVVGLTQQIIRSDGDLASHLIPTWRQRSLTGLVAIATAALTLLAVGVVLLALPAGMQQQAEVSVIGLMRQLLVQSLRWSLAASTIALSYGVLYRSSQKSSARSAPVLPGTVFATMIWLATAMAFKHHLESLTDYHWLFSAGSTLTLAFIGLYICTLGLLLGGQYNKLINRYFPLARSPQSSPQGPPPSFESFTIPKQRPYR
;
A
#
# COMPACT_ATOMS: atom_id res chain seq x y z
N MET A 1 -27.68 27.13 9.26
CA MET A 1 -26.39 27.74 8.87
C MET A 1 -25.56 26.71 8.10
N LYS A 2 -25.66 26.70 6.77
CA LYS A 2 -24.96 25.75 5.88
C LYS A 2 -23.46 26.10 5.92
N ARG A 3 -22.68 25.38 6.72
CA ARG A 3 -21.23 25.52 6.71
C ARG A 3 -20.71 24.87 5.42
N THR A 4 -20.24 25.72 4.51
CA THR A 4 -19.66 25.34 3.23
C THR A 4 -18.39 24.52 3.43
N VAL A 5 -18.24 23.46 2.64
CA VAL A 5 -17.11 22.51 2.63
C VAL A 5 -15.74 23.21 2.46
N GLY A 6 -15.72 24.43 1.92
CA GLY A 6 -14.50 25.19 1.64
C GLY A 6 -13.78 25.82 2.84
N SER A 7 -14.42 26.01 4.00
CA SER A 7 -13.79 26.72 5.14
C SER A 7 -12.98 25.82 6.08
N TYR A 8 -12.71 24.57 5.68
CA TYR A 8 -12.22 23.50 6.57
C TYR A 8 -10.87 22.89 6.21
N LEU A 9 -10.19 23.44 5.20
CA LEU A 9 -8.73 23.39 5.03
C LEU A 9 -8.02 24.21 6.13
N ASN A 10 -8.45 24.02 7.38
CA ASN A 10 -8.19 24.92 8.48
C ASN A 10 -6.87 24.52 9.18
N TYR A 11 -6.03 25.49 9.51
CA TYR A 11 -4.83 25.32 10.36
C TYR A 11 -5.02 24.38 11.56
N PRO A 12 -6.13 24.40 12.32
CA PRO A 12 -6.29 23.48 13.45
C PRO A 12 -6.35 22.00 13.06
N LEU A 13 -6.86 21.64 11.88
CA LEU A 13 -6.93 20.23 11.45
C LEU A 13 -5.53 19.70 11.15
N TRP A 14 -4.74 20.45 10.36
CA TRP A 14 -3.36 20.08 10.02
C TRP A 14 -2.45 20.08 11.24
N LYS A 15 -2.61 21.07 12.14
CA LYS A 15 -1.90 21.09 13.43
C LYS A 15 -2.23 19.86 14.27
N ASN A 16 -3.50 19.47 14.35
CA ASN A 16 -3.91 18.27 15.10
C ASN A 16 -3.42 16.98 14.45
N LEU A 17 -3.41 16.89 13.11
CA LEU A 17 -2.85 15.76 12.39
C LEU A 17 -1.35 15.59 12.72
N GLY A 18 -0.58 16.68 12.64
CA GLY A 18 0.85 16.67 12.98
C GLY A 18 1.12 16.32 14.44
N GLN A 19 0.37 16.92 15.38
CA GLN A 19 0.49 16.60 16.81
C GLN A 19 0.15 15.14 17.11
N GLN A 20 -0.90 14.59 16.50
CA GLN A 20 -1.28 13.18 16.68
C GLN A 20 -0.26 12.25 16.03
N ALA A 21 0.24 12.57 14.84
CA ALA A 21 1.28 11.77 14.19
C ALA A 21 2.56 11.71 15.04
N ALA A 22 2.95 12.82 15.66
CA ALA A 22 4.07 12.88 16.60
C ALA A 22 3.80 12.07 17.87
N ARG A 23 2.64 12.27 18.53
CA ARG A 23 2.24 11.52 19.74
C ARG A 23 2.21 10.01 19.50
N HIS A 24 1.69 9.59 18.35
CA HIS A 24 1.59 8.19 17.98
C HIS A 24 2.85 7.64 17.32
N ARG A 25 3.94 8.43 17.24
CA ARG A 25 5.24 8.03 16.66
C ARG A 25 5.09 7.39 15.28
N TYR A 26 4.26 7.97 14.40
CA TYR A 26 4.01 7.42 13.06
C TYR A 26 5.25 7.33 12.20
N TRP A 27 6.25 8.17 12.43
CA TRP A 27 7.57 8.08 11.83
C TRP A 27 8.20 6.69 12.05
N MET A 28 8.20 6.19 13.29
CA MET A 28 8.81 4.89 13.61
C MET A 28 7.96 3.72 13.11
N LYS A 29 6.63 3.86 13.19
CA LYS A 29 5.70 2.83 12.70
C LYS A 29 5.70 2.72 11.17
N GLY A 30 5.77 3.86 10.49
CA GLY A 30 5.92 3.93 9.04
C GLY A 30 7.22 3.26 8.59
N ALA A 31 8.32 3.51 9.29
CA ALA A 31 9.59 2.84 9.04
C ALA A 31 9.51 1.31 9.25
N ALA A 32 8.84 0.84 10.31
CA ALA A 32 8.64 -0.59 10.54
C ALA A 32 7.81 -1.27 9.43
N ILE A 33 6.75 -0.60 8.96
CA ILE A 33 5.95 -1.09 7.81
C ILE A 33 6.80 -1.09 6.54
N ALA A 34 7.56 -0.03 6.28
CA ALA A 34 8.42 0.07 5.10
C ALA A 34 9.49 -1.04 5.08
N TYR A 35 10.13 -1.29 6.22
CA TYR A 35 11.07 -2.41 6.38
C TYR A 35 10.41 -3.76 6.06
N GLY A 36 9.20 -4.01 6.60
CA GLY A 36 8.45 -5.22 6.29
C GLY A 36 8.11 -5.37 4.80
N ILE A 37 7.76 -4.27 4.12
CA ILE A 37 7.53 -4.27 2.67
C ILE A 37 8.83 -4.57 1.91
N VAL A 38 9.95 -3.98 2.31
CA VAL A 38 11.27 -4.25 1.70
C VAL A 38 11.62 -5.73 1.79
N CYS A 39 11.52 -6.32 2.99
CA CYS A 39 11.76 -7.75 3.17
C CYS A 39 10.81 -8.60 2.31
N CYS A 40 9.55 -8.16 2.16
CA CYS A 40 8.58 -8.83 1.30
C CYS A 40 8.96 -8.75 -0.18
N VAL A 41 9.43 -7.60 -0.66
CA VAL A 41 9.87 -7.40 -2.05
C VAL A 41 11.10 -8.25 -2.35
N LEU A 42 12.09 -8.28 -1.45
CA LEU A 42 13.29 -9.12 -1.59
C LEU A 42 12.93 -10.61 -1.61
N LEU A 43 11.99 -11.04 -0.78
CA LEU A 43 11.55 -12.43 -0.78
C LEU A 43 10.72 -12.77 -2.02
N SER A 44 9.92 -11.81 -2.49
CA SER A 44 9.12 -11.93 -3.71
C SER A 44 9.98 -11.97 -4.98
N SER A 45 11.21 -11.44 -4.96
CA SER A 45 12.13 -11.59 -6.11
C SER A 45 12.60 -13.04 -6.25
N PHE A 46 12.88 -13.74 -5.15
CA PHE A 46 13.16 -15.19 -5.21
C PHE A 46 11.94 -15.98 -5.68
N MET A 47 10.74 -15.61 -5.22
CA MET A 47 9.48 -16.18 -5.71
C MET A 47 9.33 -15.99 -7.23
N ALA A 48 9.61 -14.78 -7.74
CA ALA A 48 9.54 -14.47 -9.16
C ALA A 48 10.56 -15.27 -9.99
N ILE A 49 11.80 -15.41 -9.50
CA ILE A 49 12.84 -16.23 -10.16
C ILE A 49 12.42 -17.71 -10.18
N ALA A 50 11.93 -18.24 -9.06
CA ALA A 50 11.47 -19.62 -8.97
C ALA A 50 10.29 -19.89 -9.92
N ALA A 51 9.30 -18.97 -9.96
CA ALA A 51 8.19 -19.02 -10.89
C ALA A 51 8.66 -18.96 -12.35
N ALA A 52 9.56 -18.03 -12.67
CA ALA A 52 10.12 -17.88 -14.01
C ALA A 52 10.91 -19.11 -14.47
N SER A 53 11.54 -19.81 -13.53
CA SER A 53 12.15 -21.11 -13.83
C SER A 53 11.06 -22.10 -14.25
N LEU A 54 9.96 -22.25 -13.50
CA LEU A 54 8.90 -23.25 -13.71
C LEU A 54 8.07 -23.01 -14.98
N TRP A 55 7.78 -21.75 -15.30
CA TRP A 55 6.92 -21.36 -16.43
C TRP A 55 7.70 -20.59 -17.50
N ALA A 56 8.47 -21.32 -18.31
CA ALA A 56 9.37 -20.75 -19.31
C ALA A 56 8.71 -19.79 -20.33
N PRO A 57 7.57 -20.12 -20.97
CA PRO A 57 6.98 -19.24 -21.98
C PRO A 57 6.55 -17.88 -21.41
N VAL A 58 6.02 -17.88 -20.19
CA VAL A 58 5.60 -16.66 -19.48
C VAL A 58 6.81 -15.81 -19.11
N ALA A 59 7.87 -16.45 -18.59
CA ALA A 59 9.11 -15.79 -18.22
C ALA A 59 9.81 -15.14 -19.42
N GLU A 60 9.89 -15.85 -20.54
CA GLU A 60 10.52 -15.36 -21.77
C GLU A 60 9.74 -14.19 -22.36
N GLY A 61 8.41 -14.26 -22.40
CA GLY A 61 7.57 -13.13 -22.84
C GLY A 61 7.80 -11.86 -22.00
N LEU A 62 7.82 -12.00 -20.67
CA LEU A 62 8.05 -10.87 -19.76
C LEU A 62 9.48 -10.33 -19.86
N THR A 63 10.49 -11.19 -19.84
CA THR A 63 11.89 -10.76 -19.93
C THR A 63 12.19 -10.12 -21.28
N ASN A 64 11.65 -10.63 -22.40
CA ASN A 64 11.79 -10.00 -23.72
C ASN A 64 11.17 -8.60 -23.78
N HIS A 65 10.03 -8.38 -23.11
CA HIS A 65 9.44 -7.05 -22.99
C HIS A 65 10.33 -6.11 -22.16
N LEU A 66 10.85 -6.59 -21.03
CA LEU A 66 11.69 -5.80 -20.12
C LEU A 66 13.10 -5.56 -20.66
N GLN A 67 13.65 -6.47 -21.47
CA GLN A 67 15.00 -6.41 -22.06
C GLN A 67 15.20 -5.11 -22.86
N ARG A 68 14.13 -4.61 -23.48
CA ARG A 68 14.14 -3.37 -24.26
C ARG A 68 14.32 -2.12 -23.39
N TRP A 69 13.99 -2.19 -22.11
CA TRP A 69 13.94 -1.05 -21.20
C TRP A 69 15.04 -1.08 -20.16
N VAL A 70 15.32 -2.26 -19.60
CA VAL A 70 16.27 -2.42 -18.50
C VAL A 70 17.19 -3.61 -18.77
N PRO A 71 17.96 -3.58 -19.87
CA PRO A 71 18.82 -4.71 -20.26
C PRO A 71 19.83 -5.06 -19.15
N ALA A 72 20.35 -4.06 -18.44
CA ALA A 72 21.31 -4.23 -17.35
C ALA A 72 20.78 -5.09 -16.18
N VAL A 73 19.46 -5.16 -15.98
CA VAL A 73 18.83 -5.99 -14.94
C VAL A 73 18.36 -7.33 -15.51
N VAL A 74 17.87 -7.33 -16.75
CA VAL A 74 17.25 -8.53 -17.34
C VAL A 74 18.30 -9.54 -17.79
N THR A 75 19.47 -9.12 -18.28
CA THR A 75 20.53 -10.05 -18.70
C THR A 75 21.07 -10.93 -17.55
N PRO A 76 21.47 -10.40 -16.37
CA PRO A 76 21.89 -11.27 -15.26
C PRO A 76 20.71 -12.10 -14.73
N LEU A 77 19.49 -11.57 -14.76
CA LEU A 77 18.30 -12.31 -14.34
C LEU A 77 18.04 -13.53 -15.24
N GLN A 78 18.15 -13.37 -16.56
CA GLN A 78 17.99 -14.47 -17.51
C GLN A 78 19.07 -15.55 -17.33
N ALA A 79 20.31 -15.14 -17.05
CA ALA A 79 21.39 -16.09 -16.75
C ALA A 79 21.08 -16.94 -15.51
N VAL A 80 20.65 -16.31 -14.40
CA VAL A 80 20.26 -17.02 -13.17
C VAL A 80 19.06 -17.95 -13.40
N ILE A 81 18.05 -17.49 -14.14
CA ILE A 81 16.88 -18.33 -14.47
C ILE A 81 17.29 -19.53 -15.34
N ALA A 82 18.19 -19.33 -16.30
CA ALA A 82 18.69 -20.39 -17.15
C ALA A 82 19.47 -21.44 -16.34
N GLU A 83 20.39 -21.01 -15.47
CA GLU A 83 21.15 -21.89 -14.56
C GLU A 83 20.22 -22.71 -13.67
N ILE A 84 19.23 -22.09 -13.02
CA ILE A 84 18.25 -22.80 -12.20
C ILE A 84 17.43 -23.78 -13.05
N ARG A 85 17.14 -23.45 -14.30
CA ARG A 85 16.35 -24.30 -15.19
C ARG A 85 17.12 -25.54 -15.64
N THR A 86 18.42 -25.40 -15.94
CA THR A 86 19.27 -26.49 -16.44
C THR A 86 19.78 -27.38 -15.32
N ASP A 87 20.24 -26.79 -14.22
CA ASP A 87 21.06 -27.49 -13.24
C ASP A 87 20.22 -28.05 -12.09
N TRP A 88 19.01 -27.51 -11.86
CA TRP A 88 18.20 -27.88 -10.70
C TRP A 88 17.06 -28.84 -11.09
N PRO A 89 16.87 -29.93 -10.33
CA PRO A 89 15.75 -30.84 -10.55
C PRO A 89 14.41 -30.14 -10.28
N LEU A 90 13.36 -30.57 -10.99
CA LEU A 90 12.01 -29.96 -10.93
C LEU A 90 11.48 -29.87 -9.49
N ASN A 91 11.69 -30.90 -8.67
CA ASN A 91 11.26 -30.92 -7.27
C ASN A 91 11.89 -29.79 -6.44
N ARG A 92 13.17 -29.46 -6.67
CA ARG A 92 13.87 -28.39 -5.97
C ARG A 92 13.32 -27.01 -6.37
N ARG A 93 12.98 -26.83 -7.65
CA ARG A 93 12.36 -25.60 -8.17
C ARG A 93 10.98 -25.36 -7.58
N TRP A 94 10.14 -26.39 -7.49
CA TRP A 94 8.85 -26.31 -6.79
C TRP A 94 8.99 -25.98 -5.31
N TRP A 95 9.93 -26.63 -4.61
CA TRP A 95 10.19 -26.33 -3.20
C TRP A 95 10.62 -24.88 -2.99
N LEU A 96 11.54 -24.36 -3.82
CA LEU A 96 11.93 -22.95 -3.78
C LEU A 96 10.72 -22.03 -4.01
N PHE A 97 9.90 -22.32 -5.02
CA PHE A 97 8.71 -21.54 -5.33
C PHE A 97 7.70 -21.54 -4.17
N LEU A 98 7.37 -22.70 -3.60
CA LEU A 98 6.40 -22.82 -2.51
C LEU A 98 6.88 -22.13 -1.23
N LEU A 99 8.16 -22.30 -0.87
CA LEU A 99 8.73 -21.67 0.32
C LEU A 99 8.75 -20.14 0.21
N THR A 100 9.24 -19.62 -0.92
CA THR A 100 9.33 -18.17 -1.15
C THR A 100 7.95 -17.54 -1.32
N THR A 101 7.00 -18.22 -1.97
CA THR A 101 5.60 -17.78 -2.05
C THR A 101 4.95 -17.74 -0.67
N GLY A 102 5.05 -18.84 0.09
CA GLY A 102 4.46 -18.94 1.42
C GLY A 102 5.02 -17.90 2.39
N ALA A 103 6.34 -17.72 2.39
CA ALA A 103 7.01 -16.76 3.25
C ALA A 103 6.73 -15.29 2.82
N SER A 104 6.66 -15.00 1.52
CA SER A 104 6.24 -13.67 1.02
C SER A 104 4.80 -13.36 1.42
N LEU A 105 3.88 -14.30 1.23
CA LEU A 105 2.48 -14.13 1.58
C LEU A 105 2.28 -13.97 3.09
N ALA A 106 3.00 -14.77 3.90
CA ALA A 106 2.98 -14.64 5.36
C ALA A 106 3.46 -13.27 5.81
N LEU A 107 4.57 -12.78 5.23
CA LEU A 107 5.12 -11.46 5.56
C LEU A 107 4.18 -10.34 5.11
N TRP A 108 3.60 -10.43 3.91
CA TRP A 108 2.60 -9.47 3.44
C TRP A 108 1.37 -9.42 4.35
N CYS A 109 0.86 -10.59 4.77
CA CYS A 109 -0.25 -10.67 5.71
C CYS A 109 0.10 -10.01 7.06
N LYS A 110 1.34 -10.17 7.54
CA LYS A 110 1.82 -9.50 8.76
C LYS A 110 1.90 -7.99 8.59
N VAL A 111 2.45 -7.51 7.49
CA VAL A 111 2.55 -6.06 7.18
C VAL A 111 1.15 -5.43 7.11
N VAL A 112 0.22 -6.07 6.41
CA VAL A 112 -1.17 -5.62 6.29
C VAL A 112 -1.86 -5.64 7.65
N GLY A 113 -1.72 -6.73 8.41
CA GLY A 113 -2.31 -6.85 9.75
C GLY A 113 -1.77 -5.80 10.73
N LEU A 114 -0.46 -5.57 10.73
CA LEU A 114 0.18 -4.52 11.53
C LEU A 114 -0.38 -3.13 11.17
N THR A 115 -0.49 -2.85 9.87
CA THR A 115 -1.03 -1.58 9.38
C THR A 115 -2.49 -1.39 9.80
N GLN A 116 -3.32 -2.42 9.65
CA GLN A 116 -4.71 -2.40 10.10
C GLN A 116 -4.83 -2.18 11.60
N GLN A 117 -3.97 -2.83 12.39
CA GLN A 117 -3.95 -2.67 13.85
C GLN A 117 -3.57 -1.24 14.24
N ILE A 118 -2.50 -0.69 13.68
CA ILE A 118 -2.06 0.69 13.95
C ILE A 118 -3.15 1.69 13.59
N ILE A 119 -3.75 1.57 12.40
CA ILE A 119 -4.84 2.46 11.98
C ILE A 119 -6.05 2.26 12.89
N ARG A 120 -6.42 1.04 13.26
CA ARG A 120 -7.59 0.78 14.11
C ARG A 120 -7.42 1.28 15.53
N SER A 121 -6.23 1.13 16.11
CA SER A 121 -5.96 1.45 17.51
C SER A 121 -5.54 2.90 17.76
N ASP A 122 -5.64 3.77 16.75
CA ASP A 122 -5.12 5.15 16.83
C ASP A 122 -3.60 5.16 17.10
N GLY A 123 -2.90 4.11 16.69
CA GLY A 123 -1.49 3.92 16.99
C GLY A 123 -1.20 3.49 18.42
N ASP A 124 -2.18 3.24 19.29
CA ASP A 124 -1.87 2.58 20.56
C ASP A 124 -1.71 1.07 20.33
N LEU A 125 -0.48 0.57 20.34
CA LEU A 125 -0.21 -0.86 20.19
C LEU A 125 -0.45 -1.63 21.49
N ALA A 126 -0.58 -0.94 22.64
CA ALA A 126 -0.76 -1.56 23.95
C ALA A 126 -2.19 -2.05 24.19
N SER A 127 -3.16 -1.66 23.36
CA SER A 127 -4.51 -2.22 23.44
C SER A 127 -4.44 -3.72 23.08
N HIS A 128 -4.54 -4.58 24.09
CA HIS A 128 -4.59 -6.05 23.99
C HIS A 128 -5.86 -6.52 23.26
N LEU A 129 -5.99 -6.20 21.98
CA LEU A 129 -7.01 -6.78 21.12
C LEU A 129 -6.46 -8.09 20.59
N ILE A 130 -6.70 -9.20 21.31
CA ILE A 130 -6.43 -10.52 20.76
C ILE A 130 -7.32 -10.68 19.52
N PRO A 131 -6.73 -10.80 18.32
CA PRO A 131 -7.53 -10.81 17.10
C PRO A 131 -8.35 -12.09 17.05
N THR A 132 -9.67 -11.95 16.95
CA THR A 132 -10.58 -13.08 16.78
C THR A 132 -10.29 -13.80 15.46
N TRP A 133 -10.66 -15.07 15.35
CA TRP A 133 -10.42 -15.85 14.13
C TRP A 133 -11.03 -15.17 12.89
N ARG A 134 -12.21 -14.56 13.04
CA ARG A 134 -12.87 -13.73 12.02
C ARG A 134 -12.05 -12.49 11.60
N GLN A 135 -11.33 -11.87 12.54
CA GLN A 135 -10.46 -10.73 12.22
C GLN A 135 -9.22 -11.20 11.47
N ARG A 136 -8.64 -12.35 11.85
CA ARG A 136 -7.48 -12.93 11.16
C ARG A 136 -7.81 -13.32 9.71
N SER A 137 -8.98 -13.95 9.48
CA SER A 137 -9.40 -14.30 8.11
C SER A 137 -9.70 -13.06 7.27
N LEU A 138 -10.30 -12.02 7.85
CA LEU A 138 -10.49 -10.74 7.15
C LEU A 138 -9.16 -10.07 6.80
N THR A 139 -8.18 -10.06 7.71
CA THR A 139 -6.83 -9.56 7.42
C THR A 139 -6.17 -10.35 6.29
N GLY A 140 -6.30 -11.68 6.29
CA GLY A 140 -5.79 -12.53 5.20
C GLY A 140 -6.42 -12.19 3.85
N LEU A 141 -7.75 -12.07 3.79
CA LEU A 141 -8.47 -11.69 2.57
C LEU A 141 -8.05 -10.31 2.07
N VAL A 142 -7.95 -9.34 2.98
CA VAL A 142 -7.49 -7.98 2.64
C VAL A 142 -6.05 -8.01 2.16
N ALA A 143 -5.18 -8.81 2.77
CA ALA A 143 -3.80 -8.94 2.35
C ALA A 143 -3.69 -9.52 0.94
N ILE A 144 -4.47 -10.56 0.61
CA ILE A 144 -4.53 -11.12 -0.75
C ILE A 144 -5.04 -10.06 -1.74
N ALA A 145 -6.12 -9.35 -1.39
CA ALA A 145 -6.68 -8.30 -2.24
C ALA A 145 -5.68 -7.16 -2.49
N THR A 146 -5.00 -6.67 -1.45
CA THR A 146 -4.00 -5.60 -1.60
C THR A 146 -2.74 -6.10 -2.32
N ALA A 147 -2.33 -7.36 -2.15
CA ALA A 147 -1.23 -7.96 -2.92
C ALA A 147 -1.58 -7.99 -4.41
N ALA A 148 -2.77 -8.49 -4.76
CA ALA A 148 -3.26 -8.55 -6.13
C ALA A 148 -3.34 -7.14 -6.77
N LEU A 149 -3.87 -6.16 -6.03
CA LEU A 149 -3.92 -4.76 -6.51
C LEU A 149 -2.52 -4.15 -6.67
N THR A 150 -1.58 -4.48 -5.79
CA THR A 150 -0.19 -3.99 -5.89
C THR A 150 0.53 -4.63 -7.08
N LEU A 151 0.37 -5.93 -7.30
CA LEU A 151 0.90 -6.62 -8.47
C LEU A 151 0.25 -6.10 -9.76
N LEU A 152 -1.05 -5.81 -9.75
CA LEU A 152 -1.74 -5.18 -10.87
C LEU A 152 -1.19 -3.77 -11.14
N ALA A 153 -0.96 -2.96 -10.10
CA ALA A 153 -0.37 -1.63 -10.26
C ALA A 153 1.03 -1.71 -10.89
N VAL A 154 1.88 -2.63 -10.42
CA VAL A 154 3.20 -2.89 -11.00
C VAL A 154 3.07 -3.36 -12.45
N GLY A 155 2.18 -4.32 -12.73
CA GLY A 155 1.92 -4.82 -14.08
C GLY A 155 1.44 -3.74 -15.05
N VAL A 156 0.53 -2.87 -14.62
CA VAL A 156 0.08 -1.70 -15.41
C VAL A 156 1.24 -0.78 -15.72
N VAL A 157 2.12 -0.50 -14.74
CA VAL A 157 3.29 0.36 -14.95
C VAL A 157 4.30 -0.27 -15.90
N LEU A 158 4.57 -1.58 -15.78
CA LEU A 158 5.55 -2.30 -16.60
C LEU A 158 5.05 -2.62 -18.02
N LEU A 159 3.81 -3.07 -18.18
CA LEU A 159 3.25 -3.42 -19.48
C LEU A 159 2.96 -2.17 -20.32
N ALA A 160 2.66 -1.04 -19.68
CA ALA A 160 2.47 0.25 -20.34
C ALA A 160 3.78 1.05 -20.52
N LEU A 161 4.96 0.42 -20.35
CA LEU A 161 6.22 0.99 -20.84
C LEU A 161 6.10 1.13 -22.37
N PRO A 162 6.21 2.35 -22.94
CA PRO A 162 5.77 2.61 -24.31
C PRO A 162 6.70 1.94 -25.35
N ALA A 163 6.41 0.70 -25.73
CA ALA A 163 7.24 -0.18 -26.59
C ALA A 163 7.56 0.33 -28.02
N GLY A 164 7.30 1.60 -28.33
CA GLY A 164 7.56 2.21 -29.62
C GLY A 164 7.22 3.70 -29.77
N MET A 165 6.83 4.42 -28.71
CA MET A 165 6.42 5.84 -28.85
C MET A 165 7.56 6.85 -28.75
N GLN A 166 8.77 6.44 -28.33
CA GLN A 166 9.93 7.33 -28.35
C GLN A 166 10.76 7.24 -29.63
N GLN A 167 10.62 6.18 -30.44
CA GLN A 167 11.42 6.03 -31.67
C GLN A 167 10.68 6.40 -32.97
N GLN A 168 9.37 6.60 -32.91
CA GLN A 168 8.62 7.24 -33.98
C GLN A 168 7.67 8.25 -33.34
N ALA A 169 8.24 9.33 -32.81
CA ALA A 169 7.49 10.56 -32.74
C ALA A 169 7.22 10.98 -34.20
N GLU A 170 6.16 10.45 -34.80
CA GLU A 170 5.51 11.22 -35.84
C GLU A 170 5.26 12.59 -35.21
N VAL A 171 5.87 13.63 -35.78
CA VAL A 171 5.66 15.03 -35.35
C VAL A 171 4.22 15.49 -35.68
N SER A 172 3.32 14.53 -35.89
CA SER A 172 1.90 14.73 -36.11
C SER A 172 1.22 15.03 -34.76
N VAL A 173 0.24 15.94 -34.80
CA VAL A 173 -0.62 16.26 -33.64
C VAL A 173 -1.26 14.98 -33.07
N ILE A 174 -1.58 14.03 -33.95
CA ILE A 174 -2.18 12.72 -33.60
C ILE A 174 -1.22 11.87 -32.77
N GLY A 175 0.07 11.84 -33.12
CA GLY A 175 1.11 11.14 -32.36
C GLY A 175 1.24 11.68 -30.93
N LEU A 176 1.26 13.01 -30.79
CA LEU A 176 1.35 13.68 -29.49
C LEU A 176 0.10 13.46 -28.63
N MET A 177 -1.10 13.56 -29.21
CA MET A 177 -2.35 13.26 -28.49
C MET A 177 -2.42 11.79 -28.03
N ARG A 178 -1.98 10.85 -28.88
CA ARG A 178 -1.92 9.43 -28.53
C ARG A 178 -0.96 9.19 -27.36
N GLN A 179 0.23 9.80 -27.38
CA GLN A 179 1.21 9.68 -26.31
C GLN A 179 0.68 10.25 -24.99
N LEU A 180 0.10 11.46 -25.01
CA LEU A 180 -0.51 12.07 -23.83
C LEU A 180 -1.65 11.24 -23.27
N LEU A 181 -2.50 10.67 -24.13
CA LEU A 181 -3.61 9.81 -23.71
C LEU A 181 -3.10 8.55 -23.03
N VAL A 182 -2.14 7.84 -23.62
CA VAL A 182 -1.56 6.62 -23.06
C VAL A 182 -0.85 6.90 -21.73
N GLN A 183 -0.06 7.97 -21.66
CA GLN A 183 0.64 8.36 -20.45
C GLN A 183 -0.34 8.76 -19.33
N SER A 184 -1.37 9.54 -19.65
CA SER A 184 -2.41 9.95 -18.69
C SER A 184 -3.21 8.76 -18.19
N LEU A 185 -3.62 7.85 -19.08
CA LEU A 185 -4.36 6.65 -18.72
C LEU A 185 -3.53 5.72 -17.83
N ARG A 186 -2.23 5.56 -18.13
CA ARG A 186 -1.29 4.76 -17.32
C ARG A 186 -1.20 5.28 -15.90
N TRP A 187 -0.92 6.57 -15.71
CA TRP A 187 -0.82 7.16 -14.37
C TRP A 187 -2.17 7.15 -13.65
N SER A 188 -3.27 7.36 -14.37
CA SER A 188 -4.63 7.30 -13.80
C SER A 188 -4.97 5.89 -13.31
N LEU A 189 -4.63 4.86 -14.08
CA LEU A 189 -4.87 3.46 -13.71
C LEU A 189 -3.97 3.02 -12.55
N ALA A 190 -2.69 3.42 -12.55
CA ALA A 190 -1.78 3.19 -11.43
C ALA A 190 -2.26 3.90 -10.15
N ALA A 191 -2.65 5.16 -10.23
CA ALA A 191 -3.20 5.90 -9.09
C ALA A 191 -4.51 5.28 -8.58
N SER A 192 -5.39 4.83 -9.49
CA SER A 192 -6.67 4.21 -9.15
C SER A 192 -6.50 2.86 -8.45
N THR A 193 -5.57 2.03 -8.90
CA THR A 193 -5.27 0.73 -8.28
C THR A 193 -4.68 0.90 -6.87
N ILE A 194 -3.76 1.85 -6.70
CA ILE A 194 -3.21 2.21 -5.37
C ILE A 194 -4.29 2.81 -4.47
N ALA A 195 -5.12 3.72 -4.98
CA ALA A 195 -6.24 4.30 -4.24
C ALA A 195 -7.24 3.21 -3.79
N LEU A 196 -7.55 2.25 -4.65
CA LEU A 196 -8.41 1.13 -4.30
C LEU A 196 -7.77 0.27 -3.20
N SER A 197 -6.47 -0.01 -3.29
CA SER A 197 -5.72 -0.75 -2.26
C SER A 197 -5.78 -0.04 -0.91
N TYR A 198 -5.53 1.28 -0.87
CA TYR A 198 -5.64 2.08 0.35
C TYR A 198 -7.07 2.15 0.87
N GLY A 199 -8.07 2.29 -0.01
CA GLY A 199 -9.48 2.30 0.34
C GLY A 199 -9.94 0.99 1.01
N VAL A 200 -9.55 -0.16 0.44
CA VAL A 200 -9.82 -1.48 1.02
C VAL A 200 -9.14 -1.63 2.38
N LEU A 201 -7.88 -1.19 2.49
CA LEU A 201 -7.14 -1.24 3.75
C LEU A 201 -7.78 -0.34 4.83
N TYR A 202 -8.16 0.89 4.49
CA TYR A 202 -8.81 1.80 5.44
C TYR A 202 -10.19 1.31 5.86
N ARG A 203 -11.01 0.83 4.91
CA ARG A 203 -12.35 0.32 5.20
C ARG A 203 -12.29 -0.88 6.14
N SER A 204 -11.34 -1.79 5.90
CA SER A 204 -11.15 -2.97 6.75
C SER A 204 -10.54 -2.64 8.12
N SER A 205 -9.81 -1.53 8.24
CA SER A 205 -9.24 -1.04 9.49
C SER A 205 -10.24 -0.34 10.41
N GLN A 206 -11.40 0.09 9.90
CA GLN A 206 -12.40 0.79 10.70
C GLN A 206 -13.00 -0.10 11.79
N LYS A 207 -13.19 0.48 12.99
CA LYS A 207 -13.98 -0.16 14.06
C LYS A 207 -15.44 -0.30 13.59
N SER A 208 -16.15 -1.31 14.11
CA SER A 208 -17.55 -1.57 13.73
C SER A 208 -18.46 -0.34 13.89
N SER A 209 -18.24 0.46 14.92
CA SER A 209 -18.97 1.71 15.19
C SER A 209 -18.71 2.83 14.17
N ALA A 210 -17.63 2.73 13.39
CA ALA A 210 -17.21 3.72 12.40
C ALA A 210 -17.33 3.20 10.96
N ARG A 211 -18.00 2.05 10.74
CA ARG A 211 -18.07 1.39 9.41
C ARG A 211 -18.78 2.24 8.35
N SER A 212 -19.67 3.15 8.74
CA SER A 212 -20.33 4.09 7.82
C SER A 212 -19.48 5.33 7.49
N ALA A 213 -18.37 5.55 8.20
CA ALA A 213 -17.54 6.73 7.99
C ALA A 213 -16.87 6.69 6.60
N PRO A 214 -16.81 7.83 5.87
CA PRO A 214 -16.14 7.90 4.59
C PRO A 214 -14.63 7.64 4.75
N VAL A 215 -14.06 6.84 3.84
CA VAL A 215 -12.59 6.58 3.78
C VAL A 215 -11.91 7.34 2.63
N LEU A 216 -12.71 7.87 1.71
CA LEU A 216 -12.25 8.54 0.49
C LEU A 216 -11.28 9.70 0.74
N PRO A 217 -11.50 10.61 1.71
CA PRO A 217 -10.62 11.76 1.90
C PRO A 217 -9.16 11.36 2.21
N GLY A 218 -8.98 10.40 3.11
CA GLY A 218 -7.67 9.85 3.45
C GLY A 218 -7.07 8.99 2.34
N THR A 219 -7.90 8.27 1.58
CA THR A 219 -7.46 7.53 0.39
C THR A 219 -6.85 8.49 -0.63
N VAL A 220 -7.56 9.56 -0.98
CA VAL A 220 -7.07 10.58 -1.92
C VAL A 220 -5.80 11.22 -1.38
N PHE A 221 -5.77 11.61 -0.10
CA PHE A 221 -4.59 12.19 0.52
C PHE A 221 -3.35 11.27 0.45
N ALA A 222 -3.50 10.01 0.82
CA ALA A 222 -2.39 9.04 0.76
C ALA A 222 -1.94 8.75 -0.68
N THR A 223 -2.88 8.64 -1.63
CA THR A 223 -2.56 8.48 -3.05
C THR A 223 -1.83 9.69 -3.61
N MET A 224 -2.15 10.91 -3.17
CA MET A 224 -1.41 12.12 -3.58
C MET A 224 0.03 12.12 -3.05
N ILE A 225 0.26 11.67 -1.81
CA ILE A 225 1.62 11.50 -1.28
C ILE A 225 2.38 10.44 -2.07
N TRP A 226 1.74 9.32 -2.40
CA TRP A 226 2.34 8.28 -3.23
C TRP A 226 2.70 8.83 -4.62
N LEU A 227 1.80 9.60 -5.25
CA LEU A 227 2.02 10.20 -6.57
C LEU A 227 3.14 11.23 -6.54
N ALA A 228 3.18 12.09 -5.51
CA ALA A 228 4.26 13.07 -5.31
C ALA A 228 5.61 12.37 -5.11
N THR A 229 5.64 11.30 -4.32
CA THR A 229 6.84 10.45 -4.17
C THR A 229 7.26 9.88 -5.52
N ALA A 230 6.34 9.28 -6.28
CA ALA A 230 6.65 8.71 -7.60
C ALA A 230 7.18 9.75 -8.60
N MET A 231 6.61 10.95 -8.61
CA MET A 231 7.09 12.07 -9.44
C MET A 231 8.48 12.56 -9.00
N ALA A 232 8.72 12.64 -7.69
CA ALA A 232 10.03 13.00 -7.16
C ALA A 232 11.10 11.99 -7.61
N PHE A 233 10.82 10.68 -7.53
CA PHE A 233 11.71 9.64 -8.05
C PHE A 233 11.99 9.80 -9.53
N LYS A 234 10.93 10.00 -10.33
CA LYS A 234 11.09 10.20 -11.77
C LYS A 234 12.04 11.37 -12.05
N HIS A 235 11.82 12.52 -11.41
CA HIS A 235 12.62 13.71 -11.65
C HIS A 235 14.07 13.56 -11.16
N HIS A 236 14.28 12.93 -9.99
CA HIS A 236 15.63 12.67 -9.48
C HIS A 236 16.41 11.70 -10.37
N LEU A 237 15.76 10.69 -10.95
CA LEU A 237 16.43 9.77 -11.88
C LEU A 237 16.84 10.47 -13.19
N GLU A 238 16.07 11.46 -13.64
CA GLU A 238 16.35 12.24 -14.87
C GLU A 238 17.48 13.27 -14.69
N SER A 239 17.64 13.86 -13.50
CA SER A 239 18.68 14.87 -13.23
C SER A 239 20.02 14.29 -12.79
N LEU A 240 20.06 13.03 -12.36
CA LEU A 240 21.25 12.37 -11.82
C LEU A 240 22.02 11.51 -12.83
N THR A 241 21.62 11.52 -14.10
CA THR A 241 22.33 10.77 -15.18
C THR A 241 23.77 11.26 -15.37
N ASP A 242 24.10 12.47 -14.89
CA ASP A 242 25.42 13.09 -15.02
C ASP A 242 26.40 12.75 -13.87
N TYR A 243 25.96 12.11 -12.77
CA TYR A 243 26.79 11.84 -11.58
C TYR A 243 27.00 10.34 -11.30
N HIS A 244 27.99 9.75 -11.97
CA HIS A 244 28.28 8.30 -11.94
C HIS A 244 28.56 7.71 -10.54
N TRP A 245 29.11 8.49 -9.60
CA TRP A 245 29.46 8.01 -8.24
C TRP A 245 28.26 7.90 -7.29
N LEU A 246 27.19 8.67 -7.54
CA LEU A 246 25.93 8.59 -6.81
C LEU A 246 25.05 7.43 -7.30
N PHE A 247 25.39 6.79 -8.41
CA PHE A 247 24.59 5.75 -9.08
C PHE A 247 25.03 4.32 -8.74
N SER A 248 25.55 4.10 -7.53
CA SER A 248 25.75 2.73 -7.04
C SER A 248 24.40 2.04 -6.80
N ALA A 249 24.38 0.71 -6.90
CA ALA A 249 23.20 -0.08 -6.52
C ALA A 249 22.71 0.26 -5.09
N GLY A 250 23.65 0.59 -4.19
CA GLY A 250 23.35 1.01 -2.81
C GLY A 250 22.60 2.34 -2.71
N SER A 251 22.98 3.35 -3.48
CA SER A 251 22.31 4.65 -3.48
C SER A 251 20.90 4.57 -4.04
N THR A 252 20.71 3.82 -5.13
CA THR A 252 19.38 3.59 -5.73
C THR A 252 18.45 2.85 -4.77
N LEU A 253 18.97 1.84 -4.07
CA LEU A 253 18.24 1.11 -3.04
C LEU A 253 17.88 2.02 -1.86
N THR A 254 18.79 2.88 -1.43
CA THR A 254 18.56 3.84 -0.33
C THR A 254 17.45 4.81 -0.70
N LEU A 255 17.47 5.36 -1.92
CA LEU A 255 16.41 6.23 -2.40
C LEU A 255 15.07 5.49 -2.40
N ALA A 256 15.02 4.26 -2.94
CA ALA A 256 13.83 3.40 -2.92
C ALA A 256 13.28 3.20 -1.50
N PHE A 257 14.14 3.01 -0.49
CA PHE A 257 13.73 2.85 0.91
C PHE A 257 13.12 4.13 1.47
N ILE A 258 13.70 5.30 1.16
CA ILE A 258 13.15 6.61 1.54
C ILE A 258 11.76 6.79 0.89
N GLY A 259 11.61 6.43 -0.38
CA GLY A 259 10.32 6.48 -1.08
C GLY A 259 9.25 5.61 -0.43
N LEU A 260 9.58 4.35 -0.16
CA LEU A 260 8.69 3.42 0.53
C LEU A 260 8.31 3.95 1.92
N TYR A 261 9.27 4.50 2.66
CA TYR A 261 9.03 5.14 3.94
C TYR A 261 8.06 6.32 3.86
N ILE A 262 8.22 7.22 2.88
CA ILE A 262 7.30 8.34 2.67
C ILE A 262 5.89 7.82 2.33
N CYS A 263 5.79 6.76 1.51
CA CYS A 263 4.51 6.16 1.16
C CYS A 263 3.81 5.52 2.37
N THR A 264 4.51 4.77 3.21
CA THR A 264 3.91 4.15 4.41
C THR A 264 3.56 5.18 5.46
N LEU A 265 4.36 6.25 5.59
CA LEU A 265 4.01 7.39 6.43
C LEU A 265 2.74 8.08 5.92
N GLY A 266 2.66 8.36 4.63
CA GLY A 266 1.48 8.93 3.98
C GLY A 266 0.24 8.06 4.17
N LEU A 267 0.39 6.74 4.08
CA LEU A 267 -0.65 5.76 4.36
C LEU A 267 -1.18 5.86 5.81
N LEU A 268 -0.31 5.96 6.81
CA LEU A 268 -0.71 6.13 8.21
C LEU A 268 -1.38 7.48 8.44
N LEU A 269 -0.82 8.55 7.88
CA LEU A 269 -1.37 9.90 7.96
C LEU A 269 -2.76 9.99 7.31
N GLY A 270 -2.98 9.35 6.16
CA GLY A 270 -4.30 9.27 5.51
C GLY A 270 -5.33 8.51 6.35
N GLY A 271 -4.91 7.45 7.04
CA GLY A 271 -5.75 6.73 8.00
C GLY A 271 -6.19 7.63 9.15
N GLN A 272 -5.27 8.43 9.70
CA GLN A 272 -5.59 9.38 10.77
C GLN A 272 -6.43 10.57 10.29
N TYR A 273 -6.16 11.05 9.07
CA TYR A 273 -6.94 12.09 8.41
C TYR A 273 -8.42 11.69 8.27
N ASN A 274 -8.69 10.45 7.88
CA ASN A 274 -10.06 9.90 7.83
C ASN A 274 -10.78 9.99 9.18
N LYS A 275 -10.09 9.68 10.28
CA LYS A 275 -10.67 9.77 11.63
C LYS A 275 -10.92 11.20 12.07
N LEU A 276 -9.97 12.10 11.81
CA LEU A 276 -10.08 13.51 12.11
C LEU A 276 -11.28 14.11 11.36
N ILE A 277 -11.40 13.87 10.06
CA ILE A 277 -12.55 14.33 9.27
C ILE A 277 -13.86 13.80 9.85
N ASN A 278 -13.95 12.51 10.16
CA ASN A 278 -15.17 11.95 10.74
C ASN A 278 -15.51 12.55 12.12
N ARG A 279 -14.51 13.00 12.88
CA ARG A 279 -14.71 13.70 14.16
C ARG A 279 -15.21 15.13 13.98
N TYR A 280 -14.69 15.87 13.00
CA TYR A 280 -15.11 17.25 12.71
C TYR A 280 -16.42 17.32 11.92
N PHE A 281 -16.68 16.31 11.08
CA PHE A 281 -17.82 16.19 10.18
C PHE A 281 -18.43 14.79 10.32
N PRO A 282 -19.14 14.51 11.42
CA PRO A 282 -19.90 13.27 11.54
C PRO A 282 -21.03 13.30 10.49
N LEU A 283 -20.81 12.67 9.33
CA LEU A 283 -21.86 12.45 8.35
C LEU A 283 -22.88 11.50 9.01
N ALA A 284 -24.09 12.03 9.27
CA ALA A 284 -25.26 11.39 9.85
C ALA A 284 -24.98 10.07 10.61
N ARG A 285 -24.76 10.17 11.94
CA ARG A 285 -24.94 9.02 12.83
C ARG A 285 -26.38 8.52 12.71
N SER A 286 -26.59 7.22 12.58
CA SER A 286 -27.84 6.62 13.07
C SER A 286 -27.95 6.98 14.57
N PRO A 287 -29.11 7.38 15.10
CA PRO A 287 -29.26 8.05 16.41
C PRO A 287 -28.85 7.29 17.68
N GLN A 288 -28.11 6.18 17.62
CA GLN A 288 -27.84 5.31 18.78
C GLN A 288 -26.43 5.42 19.39
N SER A 289 -25.63 6.42 19.01
CA SER A 289 -24.44 6.76 19.80
C SER A 289 -24.59 8.15 20.39
N SER A 290 -25.36 8.24 21.46
CA SER A 290 -25.30 9.32 22.43
C SER A 290 -23.83 9.58 22.78
N PRO A 291 -23.41 10.83 23.05
CA PRO A 291 -22.19 11.04 23.82
C PRO A 291 -22.34 10.18 25.09
N GLN A 292 -21.35 9.34 25.39
CA GLN A 292 -21.30 8.70 26.70
C GLN A 292 -21.40 9.85 27.71
N GLY A 293 -22.56 9.96 28.36
CA GLY A 293 -22.68 10.77 29.56
C GLY A 293 -21.67 10.28 30.60
N PRO A 294 -21.47 11.03 31.69
CA PRO A 294 -20.70 10.52 32.82
C PRO A 294 -21.15 9.09 33.14
N PRO A 295 -20.21 8.20 33.55
CA PRO A 295 -20.53 6.80 33.83
C PRO A 295 -21.78 6.74 34.71
N PRO A 296 -22.70 5.79 34.45
CA PRO A 296 -23.90 5.64 35.27
C PRO A 296 -23.51 5.68 36.74
N SER A 297 -24.19 6.52 37.53
CA SER A 297 -24.01 6.50 38.99
C SER A 297 -24.24 5.07 39.48
N PHE A 298 -23.49 4.66 40.51
CA PHE A 298 -23.58 3.32 41.10
C PHE A 298 -25.04 2.91 41.43
N GLU A 299 -25.93 3.87 41.63
CA GLU A 299 -27.36 3.69 41.89
C GLU A 299 -28.15 3.07 40.72
N SER A 300 -27.65 3.17 39.49
CA SER A 300 -28.32 2.61 38.31
C SER A 300 -27.97 1.14 38.02
N PHE A 301 -27.07 0.54 38.80
CA PHE A 301 -26.82 -0.90 38.77
C PHE A 301 -27.92 -1.65 39.54
N THR A 302 -29.09 -1.83 38.93
CA THR A 302 -30.06 -2.80 39.43
C THR A 302 -29.59 -4.20 39.11
N ILE A 303 -29.18 -4.97 40.12
CA ILE A 303 -28.89 -6.40 40.00
C ILE A 303 -30.19 -7.10 39.54
N PRO A 304 -30.22 -7.77 38.38
CA PRO A 304 -31.40 -8.52 37.98
C PRO A 304 -31.64 -9.65 38.99
N LYS A 305 -32.81 -9.64 39.65
CA LYS A 305 -33.24 -10.74 40.53
C LYS A 305 -33.19 -12.04 39.73
N GLN A 306 -32.37 -12.98 40.18
CA GLN A 306 -32.34 -14.34 39.64
C GLN A 306 -33.74 -14.94 39.76
N ARG A 307 -34.29 -15.43 38.65
CA ARG A 307 -35.56 -16.17 38.67
C ARG A 307 -35.33 -17.50 39.40
N PRO A 308 -36.20 -17.90 40.33
CA PRO A 308 -36.10 -19.21 40.95
C PRO A 308 -36.32 -20.28 39.88
N TYR A 309 -35.43 -21.27 39.85
CA TYR A 309 -35.61 -22.50 39.07
C TYR A 309 -36.92 -23.17 39.51
N ARG A 310 -37.82 -23.41 38.56
CA ARG A 310 -38.91 -24.38 38.67
C ARG A 310 -38.65 -25.47 37.65
#